data_AF-A0A478ECH3-F1
#
_entry.id   AF-A0A478ECH3-F1
#
_cell.length_a   1.000
_cell.length_b   1.000
_cell.length_c   1.000
_cell.angle_alpha   90.00
_cell.angle_beta   90.00
_cell.angle_gamma   90.00
#
_symmetry.space_group_name_H-M   'P 1'
#
loop_
_entity.id
_entity.type
_entity.pdbx_description
1 polymer ?
#
loop_
_entity_poly.entity_id
_entity_poly.type
_entity_poly.pdbx_seq_one_letter_code
_entity_poly.pdbx_strand_id
1 'polypeptide(L)'
;MGRLIKNHWARLIILSAAGWQVGASIEGFFWPKVFWDFITHNLDAAVKPVPILQIINLILGIAALAWEWPLKPLAGTPPHRSIELRLLLYPLSALACALMYQSGDVAIYYLIEFARDKTFEAKKMAKGILYILVSSGQGATTEQVHRWFANTKALIPGLLAATTYSALDEQKPEHLVVYELSDSSDINLAQILKNAESKNFDSAELRVYTLYSEKTSPKHTHANVAGDNGERVFRTLALQPGPSLPVQDYNDWYEQEHIPLLSVVPGWLKSTRWVLKEAASSSHAKEQVEKKLSHFLAIHEWESMASFKTEEFMQATNTPWRDRIIPKIDKTLEERRNFGKGREI
;
A
#
# COMPACT_ATOMS: atom_id res chain seq x y z
N MET A 1 0.31 3.85 18.69
CA MET A 1 1.36 4.87 18.94
C MET A 1 2.34 5.03 17.77
N GLY A 2 2.64 3.99 16.99
CA GLY A 2 3.61 4.08 15.88
C GLY A 2 3.31 5.02 14.70
N ARG A 3 2.06 5.39 14.36
CA ARG A 3 1.73 6.40 13.30
C ARG A 3 1.83 7.78 13.85
N LEU A 4 1.40 8.01 15.09
CA LEU A 4 1.71 9.27 15.73
C LEU A 4 3.23 9.39 15.69
N ILE A 5 3.98 8.39 16.14
CA ILE A 5 5.44 8.42 16.10
C ILE A 5 5.98 8.61 14.67
N LYS A 6 5.61 7.83 13.64
CA LYS A 6 6.16 7.94 12.27
C LYS A 6 5.66 9.13 11.46
N ASN A 7 4.39 9.52 11.59
CA ASN A 7 3.91 10.79 11.01
C ASN A 7 4.51 11.97 11.77
N HIS A 8 4.76 11.85 13.07
CA HIS A 8 5.49 12.87 13.83
C HIS A 8 6.97 12.88 13.45
N TRP A 9 7.60 11.74 13.12
CA TRP A 9 8.98 11.67 12.62
C TRP A 9 9.10 12.24 11.22
N ALA A 10 8.21 11.87 10.30
CA ALA A 10 8.14 12.44 8.96
C ALA A 10 7.93 13.96 9.01
N ARG A 11 6.99 14.39 9.86
CA ARG A 11 6.76 15.80 10.16
C ARG A 11 7.93 16.47 10.85
N LEU A 12 8.65 15.78 11.73
CA LEU A 12 9.85 16.29 12.39
C LEU A 12 11.01 16.43 11.41
N ILE A 13 11.13 15.51 10.43
CA ILE A 13 12.10 15.61 9.34
C ILE A 13 11.79 16.85 8.51
N ILE A 14 10.52 17.08 8.15
CA ILE A 14 10.13 18.28 7.41
C ILE A 14 10.28 19.55 8.25
N LEU A 15 9.96 19.53 9.54
CA LEU A 15 10.21 20.66 10.43
C LEU A 15 11.70 21.00 10.53
N SER A 16 12.55 19.98 10.65
CA SER A 16 14.00 20.14 10.66
C SER A 16 14.51 20.68 9.32
N ALA A 17 14.03 20.11 8.21
CA ALA A 17 14.37 20.53 6.86
C ALA A 17 13.92 21.97 6.59
N ALA A 18 12.73 22.37 7.01
CA ALA A 18 12.22 23.73 6.89
C ALA A 18 13.01 24.71 7.76
N GLY A 19 13.40 24.30 8.98
CA GLY A 19 14.31 25.07 9.84
C GLY A 19 15.67 25.31 9.19
N TRP A 20 16.26 24.26 8.61
CA TRP A 20 17.50 24.36 7.85
C TRP A 20 17.32 25.24 6.61
N GLN A 21 16.23 25.09 5.87
CA GLN A 21 15.92 25.93 4.70
C GLN A 21 15.94 27.41 5.06
N VAL A 22 15.34 27.79 6.19
CA VAL A 22 15.37 29.18 6.68
C VAL A 22 16.80 29.62 7.01
N GLY A 23 17.56 28.81 7.75
CA GLY A 23 18.96 29.12 8.08
C GLY A 23 19.84 29.27 6.84
N ALA A 24 19.75 28.31 5.91
CA ALA A 24 20.45 28.31 4.63
C ALA A 24 20.08 29.52 3.76
N SER A 25 18.82 29.96 3.80
CA SER A 25 18.38 31.17 3.08
C SER A 25 19.04 32.41 3.66
N ILE A 26 19.11 32.53 4.99
CA ILE A 26 19.76 33.64 5.68
C ILE A 26 21.25 33.66 5.34
N GLU A 27 21.94 32.52 5.42
CA GLU A 27 23.34 32.38 5.02
C GLU A 27 23.57 32.74 3.54
N GLY A 28 22.65 32.33 2.67
CA GLY A 28 22.69 32.61 1.24
C GLY A 28 22.62 34.11 0.90
N PHE A 29 22.12 34.98 1.79
CA PHE A 29 22.20 36.43 1.59
C PHE A 29 23.63 36.96 1.73
N PHE A 30 24.44 36.34 2.58
CA PHE A 30 25.83 36.73 2.81
C PHE A 30 26.78 36.08 1.80
N TRP A 31 26.50 34.84 1.39
CA TRP A 31 27.29 34.09 0.41
C TRP A 31 26.44 33.57 -0.76
N PRO A 32 25.96 34.46 -1.65
CA PRO A 32 25.03 34.09 -2.72
C PRO A 32 25.69 33.16 -3.74
N LYS A 33 25.20 31.91 -3.79
CA LYS A 33 25.78 30.87 -4.64
C LYS A 33 24.72 29.89 -5.15
N VAL A 34 24.70 29.69 -6.47
CA VAL A 34 23.92 28.61 -7.09
C VAL A 34 24.63 27.28 -6.84
N PHE A 35 23.88 26.21 -6.58
CA PHE A 35 24.47 24.91 -6.28
C PHE A 35 25.40 24.40 -7.41
N TRP A 36 25.03 24.61 -8.67
CA TRP A 36 25.75 24.14 -9.86
C TRP A 36 26.68 25.18 -10.51
N ASP A 37 27.12 26.19 -9.77
CA ASP A 37 27.98 27.24 -10.31
C ASP A 37 29.34 26.72 -10.83
N PHE A 38 29.78 25.56 -10.35
CA PHE A 38 30.96 24.85 -10.83
C PHE A 38 30.79 24.24 -12.24
N ILE A 39 29.56 24.16 -12.76
CA ILE A 39 29.23 23.66 -14.10
C ILE A 39 28.86 24.82 -15.04
N THR A 40 28.05 25.77 -14.56
CA THR A 40 27.55 26.89 -15.36
C THR A 40 27.22 28.10 -14.50
N HIS A 41 27.44 29.30 -15.05
CA HIS A 41 27.09 30.58 -14.41
C HIS A 41 25.79 31.18 -14.93
N ASN A 42 25.05 30.48 -15.80
CA ASN A 42 23.81 31.01 -16.41
C ASN A 42 22.71 31.29 -15.39
N LEU A 43 22.78 30.69 -14.20
CA LEU A 43 21.80 30.85 -13.13
C LEU A 43 22.23 31.85 -12.05
N ASP A 44 23.43 32.43 -12.12
CA ASP A 44 23.96 33.33 -11.09
C ASP A 44 23.04 34.53 -10.83
N ALA A 45 22.32 34.98 -11.87
CA ALA A 45 21.33 36.05 -11.79
C ALA A 45 20.19 35.76 -10.78
N ALA A 46 19.94 34.49 -10.44
CA ALA A 46 18.94 34.10 -9.46
C ALA A 46 19.40 34.32 -8.01
N VAL A 47 20.70 34.43 -7.74
CA VAL A 47 21.26 34.62 -6.39
C VAL A 47 21.94 35.98 -6.20
N LYS A 48 22.43 36.60 -7.27
CA LYS A 48 23.10 37.92 -7.26
C LYS A 48 22.92 38.62 -8.62
N PRO A 49 22.85 39.97 -8.67
CA PRO A 49 22.91 40.90 -7.55
C PRO A 49 21.60 40.95 -6.73
N VAL A 50 20.50 40.47 -7.28
CA VAL A 50 19.21 40.38 -6.57
C VAL A 50 19.07 38.98 -5.97
N PRO A 51 18.84 38.84 -4.65
CA PRO A 51 18.81 37.55 -3.97
C PRO A 51 17.44 36.84 -4.12
N ILE A 52 17.02 36.59 -5.36
CA ILE A 52 15.69 36.04 -5.68
C ILE A 52 15.52 34.66 -5.03
N LEU A 53 16.51 33.79 -5.18
CA LEU A 53 16.43 32.40 -4.72
C LEU A 53 16.46 32.28 -3.20
N GLN A 54 17.18 33.18 -2.52
CA GLN A 54 17.21 33.29 -1.06
C GLN A 54 15.85 33.75 -0.52
N ILE A 55 15.23 34.74 -1.16
CA ILE A 55 13.87 35.19 -0.79
C ILE A 55 12.86 34.06 -0.96
N ILE A 56 12.89 33.36 -2.10
CA ILE A 56 12.00 32.22 -2.36
C ILE A 56 12.19 31.13 -1.29
N ASN A 57 13.42 30.71 -1.02
CA ASN A 57 13.68 29.68 -0.01
C ASN A 57 13.31 30.13 1.41
N LEU A 58 13.49 31.42 1.74
CA LEU A 58 13.10 31.96 3.04
C LEU A 58 11.58 31.90 3.22
N ILE A 59 10.82 32.33 2.20
CA ILE A 59 9.35 32.29 2.23
C ILE A 59 8.86 30.85 2.31
N LEU A 60 9.39 29.95 1.47
CA LEU A 60 8.98 28.55 1.45
C LEU A 60 9.35 27.82 2.76
N GLY A 61 10.52 28.10 3.33
CA GLY A 61 10.95 27.53 4.61
C GLY A 61 10.08 28.00 5.78
N ILE A 62 9.75 29.30 5.85
CA ILE A 62 8.83 29.83 6.87
C ILE A 62 7.43 29.24 6.69
N ALA A 63 6.94 29.14 5.44
CA ALA A 63 5.65 28.55 5.15
C ALA A 63 5.60 27.07 5.57
N ALA A 64 6.64 26.30 5.25
CA ALA A 64 6.73 24.89 5.64
C ALA A 64 6.84 24.72 7.16
N LEU A 65 7.60 25.57 7.87
CA LEU A 65 7.63 25.59 9.34
C LEU A 65 6.25 25.92 9.92
N ALA A 66 5.60 26.98 9.44
CA ALA A 66 4.29 27.38 9.95
C ALA A 66 3.22 26.30 9.69
N TRP A 67 3.32 25.61 8.55
CA TRP A 67 2.41 24.54 8.16
C TRP A 67 2.62 23.27 8.97
N GLU A 68 3.87 22.82 9.08
CA GLU A 68 4.20 21.59 9.78
C GLU A 68 4.34 21.76 11.29
N TRP A 69 4.40 22.99 11.80
CA TRP A 69 4.29 23.24 13.22
C TRP A 69 2.81 23.30 13.63
N PRO A 70 2.33 22.44 14.54
CA PRO A 70 0.93 22.42 14.96
C PRO A 70 0.64 23.58 15.94
N LEU A 71 0.84 24.83 15.52
CA LEU A 71 0.39 25.98 16.30
C LEU A 71 -1.13 25.94 16.40
N LYS A 72 -1.68 26.19 17.59
CA LYS A 72 -3.12 26.19 17.87
C LYS A 72 -4.02 26.86 16.80
N PRO A 73 -3.64 28.00 16.17
CA PRO A 73 -4.46 28.60 15.11
C PRO A 73 -4.50 27.82 13.78
N LEU A 74 -3.49 27.01 13.47
CA LEU A 74 -3.36 26.30 12.17
C LEU A 74 -3.64 24.80 12.30
N ALA A 75 -3.40 24.24 13.49
CA ALA A 75 -3.54 22.81 13.76
C ALA A 75 -4.97 22.32 13.48
N GLY A 76 -5.09 21.39 12.54
CA GLY A 76 -6.36 20.73 12.23
C GLY A 76 -7.27 21.47 11.26
N THR A 77 -6.84 22.60 10.70
CA THR A 77 -7.54 23.27 9.61
C THR A 77 -7.57 22.40 8.33
N PRO A 78 -8.53 22.60 7.41
CA PRO A 78 -8.60 21.82 6.17
C PRO A 78 -7.30 21.87 5.33
N PRO A 79 -6.62 23.02 5.16
CA PRO A 79 -5.34 23.06 4.47
C PRO A 79 -4.27 22.24 5.20
N HIS A 80 -4.18 22.39 6.52
CA HIS A 80 -3.22 21.66 7.36
C HIS A 80 -3.32 20.13 7.22
N ARG A 81 -4.52 19.61 6.97
CA ARG A 81 -4.79 18.17 6.78
C ARG A 81 -4.71 17.71 5.33
N SER A 82 -4.66 18.61 4.34
CA SER A 82 -4.64 18.24 2.92
C SER A 82 -3.29 17.65 2.53
N ILE A 83 -3.34 16.48 1.91
CA ILE A 83 -2.16 15.84 1.32
C ILE A 83 -1.93 16.40 -0.09
N GLU A 84 -2.98 16.82 -0.82
CA GLU A 84 -2.81 17.43 -2.15
C GLU A 84 -1.94 18.70 -2.10
N LEU A 85 -2.13 19.52 -1.06
CA LEU A 85 -1.33 20.74 -0.87
C LEU A 85 0.15 20.41 -0.56
N ARG A 86 0.42 19.30 0.16
CA ARG A 86 1.79 18.81 0.38
C ARG A 86 2.43 18.30 -0.89
N LEU A 87 1.67 17.56 -1.70
CA LEU A 87 2.12 17.07 -3.01
C LEU A 87 2.43 18.20 -4.00
N LEU A 88 1.87 19.39 -3.79
CA LEU A 88 2.21 20.59 -4.55
C LEU A 88 3.41 21.35 -3.96
N LEU A 89 3.43 21.57 -2.64
CA LEU A 89 4.42 22.44 -1.99
C LEU A 89 5.81 21.78 -1.84
N TYR A 90 5.88 20.50 -1.49
CA TYR A 90 7.18 19.84 -1.26
C TYR A 90 8.06 19.77 -2.51
N PRO A 91 7.56 19.45 -3.72
CA PRO A 91 8.37 19.52 -4.92
C PRO A 91 8.87 20.94 -5.24
N LEU A 92 8.06 21.98 -4.97
CA LEU A 92 8.46 23.37 -5.17
C LEU A 92 9.58 23.78 -4.21
N SER A 93 9.44 23.43 -2.92
CA SER A 93 10.49 23.64 -1.93
C SER A 93 11.75 22.85 -2.26
N ALA A 94 11.62 21.60 -2.68
CA ALA A 94 12.76 20.78 -3.08
C ALA A 94 13.53 21.40 -4.27
N LEU A 95 12.82 21.88 -5.29
CA LEU A 95 13.44 22.53 -6.45
C LEU A 95 14.18 23.82 -6.05
N ALA A 96 13.53 24.68 -5.26
CA ALA A 96 14.14 25.92 -4.78
C ALA A 96 15.39 25.63 -3.93
N CYS A 97 15.33 24.61 -3.08
CA CYS A 97 16.46 24.19 -2.25
C CYS A 97 17.62 23.61 -3.08
N ALA A 98 17.32 22.81 -4.11
CA ALA A 98 18.32 22.18 -4.97
C ALA A 98 19.10 23.20 -5.80
N LEU A 99 18.48 24.33 -6.14
CA LEU A 99 19.12 25.41 -6.90
C LEU A 99 20.10 26.24 -6.06
N MET A 100 19.93 26.30 -4.74
CA MET A 100 20.74 27.13 -3.84
C MET A 100 21.78 26.29 -3.11
N TYR A 101 23.04 26.73 -3.14
CA TYR A 101 24.17 25.94 -2.63
C TYR A 101 24.00 25.52 -1.16
N GLN A 102 23.52 26.45 -0.32
CA GLN A 102 23.37 26.26 1.13
C GLN A 102 22.28 25.27 1.53
N SER A 103 21.37 24.90 0.63
CA SER A 103 20.18 24.09 0.93
C SER A 103 20.06 22.82 0.09
N GLY A 104 21.09 22.43 -0.65
CA GLY A 104 21.01 21.29 -1.57
C GLY A 104 20.62 19.97 -0.88
N ASP A 105 21.03 19.78 0.37
CA ASP A 105 20.67 18.63 1.22
C ASP A 105 19.20 18.65 1.67
N VAL A 106 18.64 19.84 1.94
CA VAL A 106 17.21 20.03 2.27
C VAL A 106 16.30 19.47 1.18
N ALA A 107 16.69 19.65 -0.07
CA ALA A 107 15.91 19.19 -1.22
C ALA A 107 15.62 17.68 -1.15
N ILE A 108 16.59 16.89 -0.65
CA ILE A 108 16.46 15.44 -0.52
C ILE A 108 15.35 15.09 0.49
N TYR A 109 15.29 15.78 1.63
CA TYR A 109 14.28 15.51 2.65
C TYR A 109 12.86 15.81 2.17
N TYR A 110 12.66 16.92 1.44
CA TYR A 110 11.36 17.22 0.82
C TYR A 110 10.98 16.17 -0.24
N LEU A 111 11.93 15.64 -1.02
CA LEU A 111 11.66 14.59 -2.01
C LEU A 111 11.29 13.25 -1.38
N ILE A 112 11.96 12.85 -0.29
CA ILE A 112 11.62 11.62 0.45
C ILE A 112 10.19 11.68 0.96
N GLU A 113 9.80 12.81 1.55
CA GLU A 113 8.44 12.97 2.07
C GLU A 113 7.40 13.04 0.96
N PHE A 114 7.70 13.76 -0.13
CA PHE A 114 6.84 13.78 -1.31
C PHE A 114 6.60 12.37 -1.86
N ALA A 115 7.64 11.55 -1.99
CA ALA A 115 7.52 10.18 -2.45
C ALA A 115 6.63 9.34 -1.51
N ARG A 116 6.81 9.50 -0.20
CA ARG A 116 5.99 8.84 0.84
C ARG A 116 4.52 9.24 0.72
N ASP A 117 4.22 10.53 0.66
CA ASP A 117 2.86 11.05 0.57
C ASP A 117 2.18 10.62 -0.73
N LYS A 118 2.94 10.61 -1.83
CA LYS A 118 2.45 10.13 -3.14
C LYS A 118 2.11 8.64 -3.09
N THR A 119 2.96 7.80 -2.50
CA THR A 119 2.67 6.38 -2.31
C THR A 119 1.45 6.17 -1.42
N PHE A 120 1.28 6.99 -0.37
CA PHE A 120 0.13 6.91 0.52
C PHE A 120 -1.18 7.25 -0.20
N GLU A 121 -1.23 8.35 -0.96
CA GLU A 121 -2.42 8.71 -1.76
C GLU A 121 -2.70 7.72 -2.88
N ALA A 122 -1.65 7.23 -3.55
CA ALA A 122 -1.78 6.17 -4.55
C ALA A 122 -2.49 4.94 -3.97
N LYS A 123 -2.08 4.45 -2.80
CA LYS A 123 -2.71 3.29 -2.14
C LYS A 123 -4.18 3.53 -1.77
N LYS A 124 -4.57 4.77 -1.46
CA LYS A 124 -5.97 5.15 -1.18
C LYS A 124 -6.84 5.14 -2.44
N MET A 125 -6.23 5.30 -3.62
CA MET A 125 -6.92 5.26 -4.91
C MET A 125 -7.01 3.87 -5.53
N ALA A 126 -6.52 2.82 -4.85
CA ALA A 126 -6.57 1.45 -5.38
C ALA A 126 -8.04 1.00 -5.51
N LYS A 127 -8.48 0.76 -6.75
CA LYS A 127 -9.84 0.30 -7.08
C LYS A 127 -9.88 -1.15 -7.55
N GLY A 128 -8.71 -1.76 -7.80
CA GLY A 128 -8.62 -3.15 -8.17
C GLY A 128 -7.34 -3.81 -7.70
N ILE A 129 -7.33 -5.14 -7.75
CA ILE A 129 -6.13 -5.95 -7.53
C ILE A 129 -5.98 -7.01 -8.61
N LEU A 130 -4.73 -7.28 -8.98
CA LEU A 130 -4.35 -8.52 -9.64
C LEU A 130 -3.71 -9.44 -8.60
N TYR A 131 -4.41 -10.53 -8.30
CA TYR A 131 -4.08 -11.54 -7.31
C TYR A 131 -3.55 -12.77 -8.04
N ILE A 132 -2.27 -13.09 -7.88
CA ILE A 132 -1.62 -14.21 -8.58
C ILE A 132 -1.07 -15.22 -7.57
N LEU A 133 -1.55 -16.46 -7.68
CA LEU A 133 -1.04 -17.61 -6.93
C LEU A 133 -0.15 -18.48 -7.83
N VAL A 134 0.98 -18.94 -7.30
CA VAL A 134 1.91 -19.83 -8.01
C VAL A 134 2.38 -20.96 -7.11
N SER A 135 2.40 -22.16 -7.66
CA SER A 135 3.13 -23.31 -7.09
C SER A 135 4.35 -23.53 -7.98
N SER A 136 5.54 -23.42 -7.40
CA SER A 136 6.79 -23.53 -8.17
C SER A 136 7.06 -24.96 -8.61
N GLY A 137 6.57 -25.94 -7.82
CA GLY A 137 6.77 -27.36 -8.09
C GLY A 137 8.21 -27.81 -7.94
N GLN A 138 8.57 -28.89 -8.64
CA GLN A 138 9.97 -29.33 -8.77
C GLN A 138 10.70 -28.58 -9.90
N GLY A 139 9.95 -27.92 -10.79
CA GLY A 139 10.49 -27.32 -12.02
C GLY A 139 11.08 -25.92 -11.86
N ALA A 140 10.72 -25.17 -10.81
CA ALA A 140 11.18 -23.80 -10.60
C ALA A 140 11.51 -23.51 -9.13
N THR A 141 12.48 -22.62 -8.90
CA THR A 141 12.87 -22.14 -7.56
C THR A 141 12.04 -20.93 -7.14
N THR A 142 11.94 -20.69 -5.83
CA THR A 142 11.29 -19.50 -5.24
C THR A 142 11.82 -18.20 -5.84
N GLU A 143 13.12 -18.10 -6.09
CA GLU A 143 13.75 -16.92 -6.68
C GLU A 143 13.29 -16.68 -8.12
N GLN A 144 13.04 -17.75 -8.89
CA GLN A 144 12.51 -17.64 -10.24
C GLN A 144 11.07 -17.13 -10.23
N VAL A 145 10.25 -17.59 -9.28
CA VAL A 145 8.89 -17.07 -9.06
C VAL A 145 8.93 -15.59 -8.68
N HIS A 146 9.76 -15.22 -7.70
CA HIS A 146 9.88 -13.82 -7.27
C HIS A 146 10.39 -12.90 -8.38
N ARG A 147 11.36 -13.37 -9.19
CA ARG A 147 11.85 -12.63 -10.36
C ARG A 147 10.75 -12.46 -11.40
N TRP A 148 9.95 -13.51 -11.63
CA TRP A 148 8.80 -13.41 -12.52
C TRP A 148 7.77 -12.39 -12.02
N PHE A 149 7.46 -12.38 -10.72
CA PHE A 149 6.61 -11.34 -10.13
C PHE A 149 7.17 -9.93 -10.38
N ALA A 150 8.46 -9.70 -10.09
CA ALA A 150 9.08 -8.40 -10.32
C ALA A 150 9.01 -7.94 -11.78
N ASN A 151 9.25 -8.86 -12.73
CA ASN A 151 9.22 -8.54 -14.16
C ASN A 151 7.78 -8.34 -14.69
N THR A 152 6.78 -8.99 -14.08
CA THR A 152 5.38 -8.90 -14.51
C THR A 152 4.81 -7.48 -14.36
N LYS A 153 5.37 -6.68 -13.45
CA LYS A 153 4.99 -5.28 -13.26
C LYS A 153 4.96 -4.44 -14.55
N ALA A 154 5.90 -4.68 -15.45
CA ALA A 154 5.99 -3.94 -16.72
C ALA A 154 4.79 -4.19 -17.65
N LEU A 155 4.01 -5.24 -17.38
CA LEU A 155 2.82 -5.63 -18.16
C LEU A 155 1.51 -5.16 -17.52
N ILE A 156 1.57 -4.52 -16.36
CA ILE A 156 0.40 -4.16 -15.55
C ILE A 156 0.16 -2.64 -15.66
N PRO A 157 -0.80 -2.18 -16.48
CA PRO A 157 -1.18 -0.78 -16.51
C PRO A 157 -1.80 -0.35 -15.16
N GLY A 158 -1.57 0.90 -14.76
CA GLY A 158 -2.17 1.44 -13.53
C GLY A 158 -1.63 0.84 -12.23
N LEU A 159 -0.46 0.19 -12.25
CA LEU A 159 0.16 -0.40 -11.07
C LEU A 159 0.53 0.67 -10.02
N LEU A 160 0.03 0.49 -8.80
CA LEU A 160 0.29 1.38 -7.65
C LEU A 160 1.30 0.77 -6.68
N ALA A 161 1.16 -0.52 -6.38
CA ALA A 161 2.06 -1.25 -5.48
C ALA A 161 2.06 -2.74 -5.79
N ALA A 162 3.13 -3.44 -5.42
CA ALA A 162 3.27 -4.88 -5.59
C ALA A 162 3.83 -5.50 -4.31
N THR A 163 3.09 -6.42 -3.70
CA THR A 163 3.53 -7.11 -2.48
C THR A 163 3.51 -8.61 -2.68
N THR A 164 4.63 -9.27 -2.40
CA THR A 164 4.72 -10.74 -2.40
C THR A 164 4.39 -11.30 -1.02
N TYR A 165 3.93 -12.55 -1.00
CA TYR A 165 3.58 -13.29 0.19
C TYR A 165 3.93 -14.77 0.02
N SER A 166 4.21 -15.44 1.13
CA SER A 166 4.46 -16.89 1.17
C SER A 166 3.43 -17.55 2.09
N ALA A 167 2.96 -18.73 1.72
CA ALA A 167 1.97 -19.47 2.49
C ALA A 167 2.49 -19.83 3.90
N LEU A 168 1.62 -19.69 4.90
CA LEU A 168 1.84 -20.13 6.29
C LEU A 168 1.03 -21.38 6.64
N ASP A 169 0.18 -21.83 5.72
CA ASP A 169 -0.83 -22.87 5.95
C ASP A 169 -0.48 -24.22 5.31
N GLU A 170 0.77 -24.39 4.85
CA GLU A 170 1.28 -25.58 4.13
C GLU A 170 0.46 -25.97 2.88
N GLN A 171 -0.48 -25.12 2.45
CA GLN A 171 -1.32 -25.36 1.28
C GLN A 171 -0.65 -24.84 0.00
N LYS A 172 -0.95 -25.51 -1.11
CA LYS A 172 -0.62 -25.02 -2.46
C LYS A 172 -1.79 -24.23 -3.06
N PRO A 173 -1.53 -23.24 -3.92
CA PRO A 173 -0.21 -22.71 -4.30
C PRO A 173 0.44 -21.90 -3.16
N GLU A 174 1.76 -22.01 -3.01
CA GLU A 174 2.53 -21.51 -1.87
C GLU A 174 3.03 -20.05 -2.03
N HIS A 175 3.10 -19.53 -3.25
CA HIS A 175 3.50 -18.16 -3.52
C HIS A 175 2.30 -17.31 -3.93
N LEU A 176 2.22 -16.10 -3.39
CA LEU A 176 1.22 -15.11 -3.75
C LEU A 176 1.90 -13.78 -4.08
N VAL A 177 1.43 -13.09 -5.11
CA VAL A 177 1.65 -11.65 -5.28
C VAL A 177 0.32 -10.94 -5.46
N VAL A 178 0.20 -9.79 -4.81
CA VAL A 178 -0.92 -8.88 -4.96
C VAL A 178 -0.39 -7.58 -5.55
N TYR A 179 -0.86 -7.26 -6.75
CA TYR A 179 -0.64 -5.96 -7.38
C TYR A 179 -1.87 -5.08 -7.12
N GLU A 180 -1.67 -3.94 -6.48
CA GLU A 180 -2.71 -2.92 -6.28
C GLU A 180 -2.77 -2.01 -7.50
N LEU A 181 -3.98 -1.78 -8.02
CA LEU A 181 -4.22 -1.11 -9.31
C LEU A 181 -5.14 0.10 -9.13
N SER A 182 -4.86 1.19 -9.84
CA SER A 182 -5.77 2.34 -9.91
C SER A 182 -7.05 2.03 -10.66
N ASP A 183 -6.96 1.13 -11.65
CA ASP A 183 -8.09 0.55 -12.37
C ASP A 183 -7.77 -0.89 -12.80
N SER A 184 -8.79 -1.71 -12.97
CA SER A 184 -8.68 -3.14 -13.28
C SER A 184 -9.20 -3.52 -14.67
N SER A 185 -9.45 -2.54 -15.55
CA SER A 185 -10.15 -2.76 -16.82
C SER A 185 -9.24 -3.29 -17.94
N ASP A 186 -7.96 -2.91 -17.96
CA ASP A 186 -7.05 -3.16 -19.08
C ASP A 186 -6.02 -4.27 -18.80
N ILE A 187 -6.32 -5.20 -17.89
CA ILE A 187 -5.39 -6.28 -17.54
C ILE A 187 -5.51 -7.44 -18.53
N ASN A 188 -4.42 -7.74 -19.25
CA ASN A 188 -4.36 -8.88 -20.16
C ASN A 188 -3.87 -10.14 -19.44
N LEU A 189 -4.80 -10.93 -18.88
CA LEU A 189 -4.47 -12.17 -18.18
C LEU A 189 -3.79 -13.21 -19.07
N ALA A 190 -4.22 -13.34 -20.32
CA ALA A 190 -3.65 -14.31 -21.26
C ALA A 190 -2.16 -14.06 -21.54
N GLN A 191 -1.76 -12.80 -21.69
CA GLN A 191 -0.36 -12.43 -21.89
C GLN A 191 0.50 -12.76 -20.66
N ILE A 192 0.01 -12.48 -19.46
CA ILE A 192 0.72 -12.78 -18.22
C ILE A 192 0.81 -14.30 -18.03
N LEU A 193 -0.26 -15.04 -18.30
CA LEU A 193 -0.31 -16.48 -18.16
C LEU A 193 0.64 -17.19 -19.14
N LYS A 194 0.69 -16.75 -20.40
CA LYS A 194 1.66 -17.27 -21.39
C LYS A 194 3.10 -17.12 -20.92
N ASN A 195 3.43 -16.00 -20.26
CA ASN A 195 4.74 -15.81 -19.65
C ASN A 195 4.96 -16.75 -18.45
N ALA A 196 3.93 -17.03 -17.65
CA ALA A 196 4.00 -17.98 -16.54
C ALA A 196 4.28 -19.41 -17.03
N GLU A 197 3.55 -19.87 -18.05
CA GLU A 197 3.74 -21.18 -18.68
C GLU A 197 5.16 -21.35 -19.22
N SER A 198 5.73 -20.30 -19.81
CA SER A 198 7.13 -20.31 -20.27
C SER A 198 8.16 -20.53 -19.16
N LYS A 199 7.75 -20.40 -17.88
CA LYS A 199 8.60 -20.65 -16.71
C LYS A 199 8.44 -22.05 -16.11
N ASN A 200 7.57 -22.90 -16.67
CA ASN A 200 7.32 -24.26 -16.22
C ASN A 200 6.91 -24.36 -14.74
N PHE A 201 6.04 -23.45 -14.27
CA PHE A 201 5.43 -23.56 -12.94
C PHE A 201 4.37 -24.68 -12.93
N ASP A 202 4.26 -25.46 -11.84
CA ASP A 202 3.24 -26.52 -11.72
C ASP A 202 1.81 -25.96 -11.90
N SER A 203 1.56 -24.80 -11.31
CA SER A 203 0.32 -24.04 -11.50
C SER A 203 0.53 -22.55 -11.31
N ALA A 204 -0.22 -21.76 -12.09
CA ALA A 204 -0.38 -20.34 -11.92
C ALA A 204 -1.87 -19.98 -12.02
N GLU A 205 -2.43 -19.36 -10.99
CA GLU A 205 -3.80 -18.85 -10.97
C GLU A 205 -3.76 -17.33 -10.88
N LEU A 206 -4.35 -16.64 -11.85
CA LEU A 206 -4.41 -15.19 -11.94
C LEU A 206 -5.85 -14.75 -11.80
N ARG A 207 -6.11 -13.78 -10.94
CA ARG A 207 -7.45 -13.31 -10.62
C ARG A 207 -7.47 -11.79 -10.55
N VAL A 208 -8.35 -11.16 -11.33
CA VAL A 208 -8.58 -9.71 -11.29
C VAL A 208 -9.81 -9.44 -10.45
N TYR A 209 -9.66 -8.57 -9.45
CA TYR A 209 -10.76 -8.14 -8.61
C TYR A 209 -10.94 -6.62 -8.63
N THR A 210 -12.19 -6.19 -8.40
CA THR A 210 -12.56 -4.81 -8.13
C THR A 210 -12.92 -4.64 -6.65
N LEU A 211 -12.53 -3.51 -6.04
CA LEU A 211 -12.79 -3.21 -4.64
C LEU A 211 -14.30 -3.06 -4.40
N TYR A 212 -14.81 -3.76 -3.39
CA TYR A 212 -16.19 -3.62 -2.90
C TYR A 212 -16.26 -2.65 -1.72
N SER A 213 -15.47 -2.93 -0.69
CA SER A 213 -15.40 -2.12 0.54
C SER A 213 -14.03 -2.29 1.19
N GLU A 214 -13.65 -1.31 2.01
CA GLU A 214 -12.48 -1.43 2.85
C GLU A 214 -12.67 -0.76 4.21
N LYS A 215 -11.99 -1.32 5.21
CA LYS A 215 -11.82 -0.71 6.52
C LYS A 215 -10.36 -0.87 6.94
N THR A 216 -9.72 0.24 7.25
CA THR A 216 -8.29 0.25 7.58
C THR A 216 -8.07 0.82 8.97
N SER A 217 -7.32 0.10 9.81
CA SER A 217 -6.91 0.56 11.12
C SER A 217 -5.96 1.75 10.99
N PRO A 218 -6.04 2.73 11.91
CA PRO A 218 -4.95 3.68 12.09
C PRO A 218 -3.60 2.99 12.29
N LYS A 219 -3.53 1.75 12.82
CA LYS A 219 -2.26 1.02 13.02
C LYS A 219 -1.65 0.43 11.75
N HIS A 220 -2.39 0.30 10.64
CA HIS A 220 -1.98 -0.44 9.44
C HIS A 220 -0.63 -0.02 8.84
N THR A 221 -0.30 1.26 8.79
CA THR A 221 0.93 1.77 8.15
C THR A 221 2.17 1.77 9.06
N HIS A 222 2.05 1.32 10.31
CA HIS A 222 3.20 1.25 11.20
C HIS A 222 4.10 0.08 10.75
N ALA A 223 5.27 0.40 10.18
CA ALA A 223 6.18 -0.64 9.69
C ALA A 223 6.72 -1.62 10.77
N ASN A 224 6.48 -1.36 12.06
CA ASN A 224 6.96 -2.19 13.19
C ASN A 224 5.80 -2.88 13.94
N VAL A 225 4.66 -3.11 13.28
CA VAL A 225 3.55 -3.91 13.87
C VAL A 225 3.36 -5.20 13.13
N ALA A 226 4.49 -5.79 12.75
CA ALA A 226 4.56 -7.21 12.86
C ALA A 226 4.72 -7.50 14.36
N GLY A 227 3.97 -8.46 14.92
CA GLY A 227 3.99 -8.74 16.36
C GLY A 227 5.40 -9.03 16.90
N ASP A 228 5.53 -9.43 18.16
CA ASP A 228 6.84 -9.67 18.82
C ASP A 228 7.79 -10.61 18.05
N ASN A 229 7.28 -11.39 17.08
CA ASN A 229 8.03 -12.28 16.18
C ASN A 229 8.28 -11.74 14.76
N GLY A 230 7.81 -10.55 14.39
CA GLY A 230 8.05 -9.99 13.06
C GLY A 230 7.11 -10.47 11.93
N GLU A 231 6.04 -11.21 12.25
CA GLU A 231 5.16 -11.83 11.24
C GLU A 231 3.78 -11.14 11.10
N ARG A 232 3.56 -10.40 10.01
CA ARG A 232 2.19 -10.00 9.61
C ARG A 232 1.49 -11.13 8.88
N VAL A 233 0.22 -11.33 9.19
CA VAL A 233 -0.63 -12.33 8.56
C VAL A 233 -1.57 -11.68 7.56
N PHE A 234 -1.52 -12.16 6.33
CA PHE A 234 -2.43 -11.84 5.24
C PHE A 234 -3.39 -13.02 5.05
N ARG A 235 -4.57 -12.92 5.69
CA ARG A 235 -5.59 -13.97 5.64
C ARG A 235 -6.56 -13.67 4.52
N THR A 236 -6.75 -14.62 3.60
CA THR A 236 -7.72 -14.51 2.52
C THR A 236 -8.85 -15.53 2.72
N LEU A 237 -10.08 -15.10 2.46
CA LEU A 237 -11.28 -15.94 2.50
C LEU A 237 -12.10 -15.68 1.24
N ALA A 238 -12.19 -16.67 0.36
CA ALA A 238 -13.12 -16.67 -0.75
C ALA A 238 -14.38 -17.42 -0.30
N LEU A 239 -15.46 -16.69 -0.01
CA LEU A 239 -16.74 -17.26 0.42
C LEU A 239 -17.83 -16.88 -0.58
N GLN A 240 -18.48 -17.90 -1.14
CA GLN A 240 -19.56 -17.72 -2.10
C GLN A 240 -20.93 -17.91 -1.39
N PRO A 241 -21.83 -16.92 -1.42
CA PRO A 241 -23.21 -17.14 -1.02
C PRO A 241 -23.84 -18.28 -1.83
N GLY A 242 -24.39 -19.28 -1.14
CA GLY A 242 -25.12 -20.36 -1.78
C GLY A 242 -26.50 -19.91 -2.28
N PRO A 243 -27.24 -20.75 -3.02
CA PRO A 243 -28.49 -20.37 -3.68
C PRO A 243 -29.59 -19.86 -2.74
N SER A 244 -29.56 -20.28 -1.47
CA SER A 244 -30.55 -19.92 -0.43
C SER A 244 -30.16 -18.70 0.40
N LEU A 245 -29.00 -18.09 0.13
CA LEU A 245 -28.50 -16.90 0.82
C LEU A 245 -28.54 -15.70 -0.12
N PRO A 246 -29.41 -14.70 0.13
CA PRO A 246 -29.37 -13.45 -0.63
C PRO A 246 -27.98 -12.80 -0.54
N VAL A 247 -27.43 -12.43 -1.69
CA VAL A 247 -26.11 -11.76 -1.76
C VAL A 247 -26.08 -10.49 -0.93
N GLN A 248 -27.20 -9.78 -0.83
CA GLN A 248 -27.31 -8.59 0.00
C GLN A 248 -27.18 -8.90 1.50
N ASP A 249 -27.83 -9.95 2.02
CA ASP A 249 -27.72 -10.35 3.43
C ASP A 249 -26.28 -10.79 3.77
N TYR A 250 -25.61 -11.47 2.84
CA TYR A 250 -24.18 -11.78 2.94
C TYR A 250 -23.30 -10.52 3.00
N ASN A 251 -23.59 -9.53 2.16
CA ASN A 251 -22.86 -8.26 2.17
C ASN A 251 -23.12 -7.46 3.44
N ASP A 252 -24.37 -7.36 3.85
CA ASP A 252 -24.78 -6.64 5.07
C ASP A 252 -24.15 -7.26 6.31
N TRP A 253 -24.10 -8.58 6.41
CA TRP A 253 -23.38 -9.25 7.50
C TRP A 253 -21.90 -8.83 7.55
N TYR A 254 -21.22 -8.80 6.42
CA TYR A 254 -19.82 -8.38 6.38
C TYR A 254 -19.62 -6.92 6.79
N GLU A 255 -20.43 -6.01 6.24
CA GLU A 255 -20.26 -4.56 6.41
C GLU A 255 -20.78 -4.04 7.75
N GLN A 256 -21.89 -4.60 8.24
CA GLN A 256 -22.59 -4.10 9.42
C GLN A 256 -22.21 -4.84 10.69
N GLU A 257 -21.71 -6.08 10.61
CA GLU A 257 -21.37 -6.89 11.78
C GLU A 257 -19.92 -7.39 11.74
N HIS A 258 -19.55 -8.21 10.75
CA HIS A 258 -18.30 -8.96 10.79
C HIS A 258 -17.06 -8.05 10.79
N ILE A 259 -16.92 -7.15 9.81
CA ILE A 259 -15.77 -6.24 9.73
C ILE A 259 -15.76 -5.24 10.90
N PRO A 260 -16.90 -4.64 11.31
CA PRO A 260 -16.95 -3.84 12.54
C PRO A 260 -16.45 -4.57 13.78
N LEU A 261 -16.86 -5.81 14.02
CA LEU A 261 -16.41 -6.60 15.17
C LEU A 261 -14.93 -6.99 15.05
N LEU A 262 -14.48 -7.41 13.86
CA LEU A 262 -13.05 -7.66 13.65
C LEU A 262 -12.19 -6.41 13.89
N SER A 263 -12.71 -5.23 13.59
CA SER A 263 -11.94 -3.98 13.68
C SER A 263 -11.55 -3.54 15.08
N VAL A 264 -12.18 -4.11 16.10
CA VAL A 264 -11.84 -3.87 17.51
C VAL A 264 -10.97 -4.97 18.12
N VAL A 265 -10.74 -6.07 17.39
CA VAL A 265 -9.89 -7.16 17.86
C VAL A 265 -8.42 -6.70 17.96
N PRO A 266 -7.72 -6.98 19.08
CA PRO A 266 -6.31 -6.70 19.20
C PRO A 266 -5.51 -7.36 18.07
N GLY A 267 -4.67 -6.57 17.39
CA GLY A 267 -3.88 -7.05 16.25
C GLY A 267 -4.55 -6.89 14.89
N TRP A 268 -5.79 -6.40 14.79
CA TRP A 268 -6.42 -6.12 13.50
C TRP A 268 -5.82 -4.90 12.80
N LEU A 269 -5.49 -5.03 11.50
CA LEU A 269 -4.86 -3.97 10.72
C LEU A 269 -5.73 -3.45 9.57
N LYS A 270 -6.26 -4.33 8.72
CA LYS A 270 -7.07 -3.94 7.57
C LYS A 270 -8.02 -5.05 7.18
N SER A 271 -9.16 -4.70 6.62
CA SER A 271 -10.08 -5.63 5.97
C SER A 271 -10.54 -5.03 4.66
N THR A 272 -10.46 -5.81 3.60
CA THR A 272 -10.93 -5.43 2.27
C THR A 272 -11.82 -6.52 1.71
N ARG A 273 -12.84 -6.09 0.98
CA ARG A 273 -13.71 -6.96 0.21
C ARG A 273 -13.57 -6.67 -1.26
N TRP A 274 -13.62 -7.73 -2.05
CA TRP A 274 -13.32 -7.71 -3.46
C TRP A 274 -14.34 -8.55 -4.22
N VAL A 275 -14.63 -8.12 -5.45
CA VAL A 275 -15.51 -8.80 -6.40
C VAL A 275 -14.68 -9.27 -7.59
N LEU A 276 -14.79 -10.55 -7.92
CA LEU A 276 -14.05 -11.15 -9.03
C LEU A 276 -14.58 -10.62 -10.36
N LYS A 277 -13.69 -10.07 -11.19
CA LYS A 277 -14.00 -9.67 -12.57
C LYS A 277 -13.65 -10.77 -13.57
N GLU A 278 -12.43 -11.28 -13.46
CA GLU A 278 -11.87 -12.22 -14.42
C GLU A 278 -10.86 -13.13 -13.72
N ALA A 279 -10.75 -14.37 -14.17
CA ALA A 279 -9.72 -15.29 -13.73
C ALA A 279 -9.20 -16.11 -14.91
N ALA A 280 -7.93 -16.47 -14.83
CA ALA A 280 -7.28 -17.38 -15.75
C ALA A 280 -6.33 -18.28 -14.96
N SER A 281 -6.16 -19.52 -15.39
CA SER A 281 -5.27 -20.47 -14.72
C SER A 281 -4.56 -21.34 -15.73
N SER A 282 -3.33 -21.70 -15.43
CA SER A 282 -2.60 -22.76 -16.09
C SER A 282 -2.16 -23.79 -15.06
N SER A 283 -2.24 -25.07 -15.45
CA SER A 283 -1.71 -26.17 -14.65
C SER A 283 -1.19 -27.26 -15.57
N HIS A 284 -0.05 -27.84 -15.18
CA HIS A 284 0.51 -29.02 -15.83
C HIS A 284 -0.03 -30.34 -15.25
N ALA A 285 -1.01 -30.29 -14.33
CA ALA A 285 -1.68 -31.48 -13.82
C ALA A 285 -2.50 -32.17 -14.92
N LYS A 286 -2.51 -33.51 -14.92
CA LYS A 286 -3.10 -34.36 -15.97
C LYS A 286 -4.63 -34.23 -16.11
N GLU A 287 -5.32 -33.64 -15.15
CA GLU A 287 -6.74 -33.32 -15.22
C GLU A 287 -6.92 -31.80 -15.11
N GLN A 288 -7.22 -31.16 -16.24
CA GLN A 288 -7.73 -29.79 -16.26
C GLN A 288 -9.19 -29.78 -15.82
N VAL A 289 -9.43 -29.93 -14.52
CA VAL A 289 -10.75 -29.62 -13.97
C VAL A 289 -10.82 -28.10 -13.87
N GLU A 290 -11.74 -27.49 -14.62
CA GLU A 290 -12.03 -26.06 -14.51
C GLU A 290 -12.48 -25.75 -13.08
N LYS A 291 -11.56 -25.16 -12.30
CA LYS A 291 -11.79 -24.81 -10.90
C LYS A 291 -12.73 -23.61 -10.85
N LYS A 292 -13.98 -23.84 -10.43
CA LYS A 292 -14.92 -22.76 -10.14
C LYS A 292 -14.40 -21.93 -8.96
N LEU A 293 -14.51 -20.61 -9.08
CA LEU A 293 -14.04 -19.65 -8.08
C LEU A 293 -15.21 -18.91 -7.43
N SER A 294 -15.07 -18.59 -6.15
CA SER A 294 -15.98 -17.66 -5.48
C SER A 294 -15.92 -16.28 -6.16
N HIS A 295 -17.09 -15.68 -6.34
CA HIS A 295 -17.21 -14.31 -6.85
C HIS A 295 -16.73 -13.27 -5.85
N PHE A 296 -16.69 -13.60 -4.55
CA PHE A 296 -16.26 -12.70 -3.50
C PHE A 296 -14.97 -13.18 -2.83
N LEU A 297 -14.10 -12.21 -2.51
CA LEU A 297 -12.89 -12.41 -1.75
C LEU A 297 -12.83 -11.37 -0.61
N ALA A 298 -12.67 -11.84 0.62
CA ALA A 298 -12.33 -11.02 1.76
C ALA A 298 -10.85 -11.22 2.11
N ILE A 299 -10.16 -10.13 2.41
CA ILE A 299 -8.76 -10.14 2.83
C ILE A 299 -8.67 -9.40 4.15
N HIS A 300 -8.10 -10.05 5.16
CA HIS A 300 -7.88 -9.47 6.48
C HIS A 300 -6.39 -9.50 6.82
N GLU A 301 -5.83 -8.33 7.11
CA GLU A 301 -4.46 -8.18 7.58
C GLU A 301 -4.41 -8.09 9.11
N TRP A 302 -3.50 -8.85 9.69
CA TRP A 302 -3.31 -8.95 11.13
C TRP A 302 -1.84 -8.78 11.52
N GLU A 303 -1.61 -8.27 12.72
CA GLU A 303 -0.27 -8.10 13.30
C GLU A 303 0.43 -9.43 13.57
N SER A 304 -0.33 -10.50 13.85
CA SER A 304 0.17 -11.88 14.01
C SER A 304 -0.99 -12.89 14.11
N MET A 305 -0.65 -14.19 14.06
CA MET A 305 -1.58 -15.30 14.32
C MET A 305 -2.15 -15.30 15.75
N ALA A 306 -1.50 -14.62 16.71
CA ALA A 306 -1.95 -14.58 18.10
C ALA A 306 -3.33 -13.91 18.24
N SER A 307 -3.65 -12.97 17.36
CA SER A 307 -4.95 -12.28 17.30
C SER A 307 -6.13 -13.27 17.23
N PHE A 308 -5.95 -14.41 16.56
CA PHE A 308 -6.99 -15.42 16.38
C PHE A 308 -7.32 -16.24 17.63
N LYS A 309 -6.53 -16.10 18.70
CA LYS A 309 -6.74 -16.77 19.99
C LYS A 309 -7.34 -15.84 21.05
N THR A 310 -7.57 -14.57 20.71
CA THR A 310 -8.12 -13.59 21.63
C THR A 310 -9.62 -13.81 21.85
N GLU A 311 -10.11 -13.43 23.03
CA GLU A 311 -11.53 -13.48 23.37
C GLU A 311 -12.35 -12.60 22.42
N GLU A 312 -11.83 -11.43 22.07
CA GLU A 312 -12.45 -10.50 21.13
C GLU A 312 -12.62 -11.12 19.74
N PHE A 313 -11.62 -11.89 19.27
CA PHE A 313 -11.74 -12.59 17.99
C PHE A 313 -12.79 -13.71 18.07
N MET A 314 -12.82 -14.46 19.17
CA MET A 314 -13.83 -15.50 19.38
C MET A 314 -15.24 -14.89 19.41
N GLN A 315 -15.44 -13.75 20.08
CA GLN A 315 -16.73 -13.05 20.10
C GLN A 315 -17.11 -12.53 18.72
N ALA A 316 -16.16 -11.94 17.99
CA ALA A 316 -16.37 -11.44 16.63
C ALA A 316 -16.70 -12.55 15.60
N THR A 317 -16.41 -13.80 15.93
CA THR A 317 -16.63 -14.97 15.05
C THR A 317 -17.68 -15.95 15.58
N ASN A 318 -18.38 -15.62 16.67
CA ASN A 318 -19.47 -16.40 17.25
C ASN A 318 -20.69 -15.50 17.50
N THR A 319 -21.32 -15.05 16.41
CA THR A 319 -22.49 -14.17 16.46
C THR A 319 -23.74 -14.86 15.91
N PRO A 320 -24.94 -14.52 16.41
CA PRO A 320 -26.19 -15.06 15.87
C PRO A 320 -26.38 -14.82 14.37
N TRP A 321 -25.90 -13.69 13.82
CA TRP A 321 -26.02 -13.44 12.38
C TRP A 321 -25.06 -14.33 11.59
N ARG A 322 -23.80 -14.46 12.01
CA ARG A 322 -22.86 -15.39 11.37
C ARG A 322 -23.38 -16.82 11.35
N ASP A 323 -24.03 -17.27 12.43
CA ASP A 323 -24.63 -18.61 12.51
C ASP A 323 -25.78 -18.82 11.51
N ARG A 324 -26.39 -17.74 11.00
CA ARG A 324 -27.35 -17.80 9.88
C ARG A 324 -26.67 -17.79 8.51
N ILE A 325 -25.51 -17.16 8.39
CA ILE A 325 -24.78 -16.96 7.12
C ILE A 325 -23.92 -18.17 6.77
N ILE A 326 -23.02 -18.58 7.67
CA ILE A 326 -21.98 -19.58 7.39
C ILE A 326 -22.55 -20.92 6.89
N PRO A 327 -23.65 -21.46 7.45
CA PRO A 327 -24.24 -22.70 6.94
C PRO A 327 -24.79 -22.61 5.51
N LYS A 328 -25.07 -21.39 5.01
CA LYS A 328 -25.63 -21.14 3.68
C LYS A 328 -24.58 -20.71 2.65
N ILE A 329 -23.31 -20.75 3.00
CA ILE A 329 -22.19 -20.56 2.06
C ILE A 329 -22.03 -21.82 1.21
N ASP A 330 -21.75 -21.65 -0.07
CA ASP A 330 -21.35 -22.74 -0.96
C ASP A 330 -19.91 -23.19 -0.62
N LYS A 331 -19.83 -24.26 0.15
CA LYS A 331 -18.56 -24.84 0.61
C LYS A 331 -17.71 -25.42 -0.53
N THR A 332 -18.28 -25.68 -1.71
CA THR A 332 -17.51 -26.19 -2.85
C THR A 332 -16.59 -25.14 -3.47
N LEU A 333 -16.85 -23.87 -3.18
CA LEU A 333 -16.10 -22.70 -3.65
C LEU A 333 -15.35 -21.99 -2.52
N GLU A 334 -15.38 -22.56 -1.31
CA GLU A 334 -14.67 -21.99 -0.15
C GLU A 334 -13.16 -22.15 -0.31
N GLU A 335 -12.45 -21.03 -0.24
CA GLU A 335 -11.00 -21.03 -0.12
C GLU A 335 -10.60 -20.19 1.08
N ARG A 336 -9.75 -20.74 1.95
CA ARG A 336 -9.20 -20.02 3.09
C ARG A 336 -7.70 -20.22 3.16
N ARG A 337 -6.96 -19.11 3.04
CA ARG A 337 -5.51 -19.14 3.03
C ARG A 337 -4.92 -18.16 4.04
N ASN A 338 -3.78 -18.50 4.60
CA ASN A 338 -2.97 -17.60 5.41
C ASN A 338 -1.59 -17.46 4.76
N PHE A 339 -1.19 -16.21 4.52
CA PHE A 339 0.14 -15.91 4.03
C PHE A 339 0.88 -15.00 4.99
N GLY A 340 2.21 -15.16 5.06
CA GLY A 340 3.11 -14.26 5.74
C GLY A 340 3.46 -13.12 4.81
N LYS A 341 3.58 -11.91 5.37
CA LYS A 341 3.99 -10.75 4.57
C LYS A 341 5.39 -10.97 4.00
N GLY A 342 5.48 -11.04 2.67
CA GLY A 342 6.75 -11.02 1.94
C GLY A 342 7.23 -9.58 1.72
N ARG A 343 8.01 -9.37 0.66
CA ARG A 343 8.65 -8.06 0.39
C ARG A 343 7.76 -7.24 -0.55
N GLU A 344 7.72 -5.93 -0.33
CA GLU A 344 7.30 -5.00 -1.38
C GLU A 344 8.41 -5.06 -2.44
N ILE A 345 8.04 -5.52 -3.62
CA ILE A 345 8.98 -5.74 -4.72
C ILE A 345 8.89 -4.61 -5.70
#